data_AF-A0A976KMB9-F1
#
_entry.id   AF-A0A976KMB9-F1
#
_cell.length_a   1.000
_cell.length_b   1.000
_cell.length_c   1.000
_cell.angle_alpha   90.00
_cell.angle_beta   90.00
_cell.angle_gamma   90.00
#
_symmetry.space_group_name_H-M   'P 1'
#
loop_
_entity.id
_entity.type
_entity.pdbx_description
1 polymer ?
#
loop_
_entity_poly.entity_id
_entity_poly.type
_entity_poly.pdbx_seq_one_letter_code
_entity_poly.pdbx_strand_id
1 'polypeptide(L)'
;MGEVISCTRPDGKPLKAYLAEPTQGAEAPGIVVIQEWWGLNDQIKGVAHRLAEAGYRALVPDLYRGKLALEANEAEHLMNDL
;
A
#
# COMPACT_ATOMS: atom_id res chain seq x y z
N MET A 1 9.80 -7.30 7.64
CA MET A 1 8.60 -8.10 7.30
C MET A 1 7.43 -7.15 7.25
N GLY A 2 6.47 -7.33 6.34
CA GLY A 2 5.31 -6.43 6.27
C GLY A 2 3.99 -7.18 6.40
N GLU A 3 2.99 -6.50 6.93
CA GLU A 3 1.69 -7.06 7.26
C GLU A 3 0.57 -6.22 6.65
N VAL A 4 -0.61 -6.81 6.47
CA VAL A 4 -1.79 -6.06 6.00
C VAL A 4 -2.59 -5.60 7.21
N ILE A 5 -2.70 -4.30 7.37
CA ILE A 5 -3.48 -3.65 8.42
C ILE A 5 -4.79 -3.08 7.85
N SER A 6 -5.75 -2.85 8.74
CA SER A 6 -7.00 -2.14 8.42
C SER A 6 -6.94 -0.72 8.97
N CYS A 7 -7.12 0.27 8.10
CA CYS A 7 -7.21 1.68 8.43
C CYS A 7 -8.66 2.17 8.26
N THR A 8 -9.09 3.12 9.08
CA THR A 8 -10.40 3.77 8.93
C THR A 8 -10.24 5.01 8.08
N ARG A 9 -10.99 5.10 6.98
CA ARG A 9 -11.02 6.30 6.13
C ARG A 9 -11.85 7.42 6.79
N PRO A 10 -11.68 8.68 6.35
CA PRO A 10 -12.52 9.79 6.81
C PRO A 10 -14.02 9.58 6.57
N ASP A 11 -14.40 8.77 5.56
CA ASP A 11 -15.79 8.41 5.28
C ASP A 11 -16.33 7.25 6.16
N GLY A 12 -15.57 6.84 7.17
CA GLY A 12 -15.92 5.79 8.13
C GLY A 12 -15.77 4.35 7.59
N LYS A 13 -15.41 4.18 6.32
CA LYS A 13 -15.24 2.84 5.74
C LYS A 13 -13.82 2.29 5.98
N PRO A 14 -13.67 0.97 6.13
CA PRO A 14 -12.36 0.35 6.26
C PRO A 14 -11.59 0.40 4.93
N LEU A 15 -10.27 0.53 5.03
CA LEU A 15 -9.29 0.46 3.95
C LEU A 15 -8.18 -0.49 4.38
N LYS A 16 -7.87 -1.49 3.55
CA LYS A 16 -6.70 -2.33 3.79
C LYS A 16 -5.44 -1.58 3.36
N ALA A 17 -4.34 -1.77 4.07
CA ALA A 17 -3.05 -1.22 3.70
C ALA A 17 -1.94 -2.19 4.07
N TYR A 18 -0.90 -2.25 3.25
CA TYR A 18 0.32 -3.00 3.57
C TYR A 18 1.26 -2.10 4.37
N LEU A 19 1.63 -2.52 5.57
CA LEU A 19 2.57 -1.84 6.45
C LEU A 19 3.90 -2.61 6.48
N ALA A 20 4.98 -1.93 6.11
CA ALA A 20 6.34 -2.44 6.26
C ALA A 20 7.03 -1.67 7.41
N GLU A 21 7.45 -2.42 8.44
CA GLU A 21 8.11 -1.84 9.61
C GLU A 21 9.64 -1.99 9.54
N PRO A 22 10.39 -0.91 9.85
CA PRO A 22 11.83 -0.93 9.96
C PRO A 22 12.28 -1.46 11.32
N THR A 23 13.56 -1.83 11.45
CA THR A 23 14.14 -2.33 12.71
C THR A 23 14.28 -1.25 13.78
N GLN A 24 14.32 0.03 13.40
CA GLN A 24 14.42 1.19 14.29
C GLN A 24 13.15 1.46 15.12
N GLY A 25 12.05 0.74 14.88
CA GLY A 25 10.87 0.78 15.76
C GLY A 25 10.10 2.10 15.73
N ALA A 26 9.81 2.66 16.91
CA ALA A 26 8.88 3.80 17.04
C ALA A 26 9.42 5.12 16.47
N GLU A 27 10.74 5.31 16.42
CA GLU A 27 11.36 6.57 15.98
C GLU A 27 11.52 6.69 14.45
N ALA A 28 11.14 5.65 13.72
CA ALA A 28 11.28 5.66 12.27
C ALA A 28 10.31 6.63 11.58
N PRO A 29 10.79 7.49 10.65
CA PRO A 29 9.92 8.35 9.85
C PRO A 29 8.97 7.54 8.97
N GLY A 30 7.75 8.06 8.80
CA GLY A 30 6.70 7.43 8.00
C GLY A 30 6.70 7.89 6.54
N ILE A 31 6.49 6.96 5.61
CA ILE A 31 6.29 7.20 4.17
C ILE A 31 5.01 6.50 3.73
N VAL A 32 4.16 7.21 2.99
CA VAL A 32 3.04 6.61 2.26
C VAL A 32 3.47 6.36 0.82
N VAL A 33 3.39 5.11 0.38
CA VAL A 33 3.73 4.69 -0.98
C VAL A 33 2.42 4.48 -1.73
N ILE A 34 2.20 5.25 -2.79
CA ILE A 34 0.98 5.13 -3.59
C ILE A 34 1.19 4.11 -4.69
N GLN A 35 0.29 3.13 -4.77
CA GLN A 35 0.28 2.10 -5.81
C GLN A 35 0.01 2.69 -7.20
N GLU A 36 0.54 2.04 -8.22
CA GLU A 36 0.21 2.31 -9.61
C GLU A 36 -1.14 1.68 -10.03
N TRP A 37 -1.51 1.85 -11.30
CA TRP A 37 -2.72 1.32 -11.94
C TRP A 37 -2.94 -0.19 -11.88
N TRP A 38 -1.97 -1.00 -11.43
CA TRP A 38 -2.11 -2.44 -11.25
C TRP A 38 -2.72 -2.87 -9.91
N GLY A 39 -2.78 -1.97 -8.93
CA GLY A 39 -3.22 -2.31 -7.58
C GLY A 39 -2.08 -2.65 -6.61
N LEU A 40 -2.43 -3.24 -5.46
CA LEU A 40 -1.49 -3.66 -4.43
C LEU A 40 -0.77 -4.96 -4.80
N ASN A 41 0.15 -4.90 -5.76
CA ASN A 41 0.94 -6.03 -6.24
C ASN A 41 2.23 -6.28 -5.43
N ASP A 42 2.98 -7.33 -5.76
CA ASP A 42 4.22 -7.65 -5.04
C ASP A 42 5.38 -6.70 -5.37
N GLN A 43 5.35 -6.02 -6.51
CA GLN A 43 6.33 -4.98 -6.84
C GLN A 43 6.23 -3.80 -5.86
N ILE A 44 5.03 -3.26 -5.64
CA ILE A 44 4.85 -2.11 -4.74
C ILE A 44 5.10 -2.49 -3.27
N LYS A 45 4.74 -3.72 -2.86
CA LYS A 45 5.12 -4.25 -1.54
C LYS A 45 6.65 -4.37 -1.41
N GLY A 46 7.34 -4.77 -2.48
CA GLY A 46 8.80 -4.79 -2.55
C GLY A 46 9.43 -3.41 -2.39
N VAL A 47 8.83 -2.36 -2.96
CA VAL A 47 9.25 -0.97 -2.73
C VAL A 47 9.10 -0.57 -1.27
N ALA A 48 7.93 -0.84 -0.67
CA ALA A 48 7.70 -0.58 0.76
C ALA A 48 8.70 -1.34 1.65
N HIS A 49 9.04 -2.58 1.28
CA HIS A 49 10.02 -3.36 2.02
C HIS A 49 11.43 -2.74 1.96
N ARG A 50 11.89 -2.29 0.79
CA ARG A 50 13.19 -1.61 0.64
C ARG A 50 13.25 -0.31 1.44
N LEU A 51 12.15 0.42 1.54
CA LEU A 51 12.07 1.61 2.39
C LEU A 51 12.19 1.25 3.87
N ALA A 52 11.56 0.15 4.31
CA ALA A 52 11.72 -0.37 5.67
C ALA A 52 13.15 -0.83 5.96
N GLU A 53 13.84 -1.45 5.01
CA GLU A 53 15.26 -1.80 5.15
C GLU A 53 16.15 -0.54 5.23
N ALA A 54 15.76 0.55 4.58
CA ALA A 54 16.43 1.84 4.67
C ALA A 54 16.08 2.65 5.93
N GLY A 55 15.23 2.11 6.82
CA GLY A 55 14.88 2.72 8.11
C GLY A 55 13.60 3.55 8.14
N TYR A 56 12.77 3.46 7.10
CA TYR A 56 11.49 4.18 7.01
C TYR A 56 10.31 3.24 7.26
N ARG A 57 9.32 3.69 8.03
CA ARG A 57 8.03 2.98 8.10
C ARG A 57 7.24 3.27 6.84
N ALA A 58 6.99 2.25 6.01
CA ALA A 58 6.30 2.43 4.74
C ALA A 58 4.88 1.84 4.79
N LEU A 59 3.89 2.64 4.36
CA LEU A 59 2.49 2.24 4.27
C LEU A 59 2.01 2.31 2.82
N VAL A 60 1.42 1.22 2.30
CA VAL A 60 0.84 1.14 0.96
C VAL A 60 -0.68 0.95 1.08
N PRO A 61 -1.51 1.98 0.87
CA PRO A 61 -2.96 1.83 0.90
C PRO A 61 -3.45 1.04 -0.31
N ASP A 62 -4.33 0.07 -0.08
CA ASP A 62 -4.99 -0.71 -1.13
C ASP A 62 -6.15 0.10 -1.72
N LEU A 63 -5.84 0.99 -2.66
CA LEU A 63 -6.83 1.90 -3.25
C LEU A 63 -7.92 1.15 -4.02
N TYR A 64 -7.61 -0.06 -4.49
CA TYR A 64 -8.54 -0.90 -5.26
C TYR A 64 -9.29 -1.92 -4.41
N ARG A 65 -9.18 -1.84 -3.07
CA ARG A 65 -9.95 -2.65 -2.11
C ARG A 65 -9.81 -4.16 -2.36
N GLY A 66 -8.60 -4.60 -2.68
CA GLY A 66 -8.23 -5.99 -2.90
C GLY A 66 -8.33 -6.44 -4.36
N LYS A 67 -8.68 -5.53 -5.28
CA LYS A 67 -8.65 -5.81 -6.71
C LYS A 67 -7.26 -5.54 -7.26
N LEU A 68 -6.75 -6.53 -8.00
CA LEU A 68 -5.57 -6.39 -8.84
C LEU A 68 -6.07 -6.28 -10.27
N ALA A 69 -5.61 -5.29 -11.02
CA ALA A 69 -5.81 -5.32 -12.45
C ALA A 69 -4.84 -6.36 -13.02
N LEU A 70 -5.36 -7.29 -13.82
CA LEU A 70 -4.53 -8.26 -14.56
C LEU A 70 -4.44 -7.87 -16.05
N GLU A 71 -5.37 -7.05 -16.51
CA GLU A 71 -5.40 -6.52 -17.87
C GLU A 71 -5.48 -4.98 -17.89
N ALA A 72 -4.93 -4.35 -18.93
CA ALA A 72 -4.88 -2.89 -19.05
C ALA A 72 -6.28 -2.22 -19.02
N ASN A 73 -7.30 -2.91 -19.53
CA ASN A 73 -8.69 -2.43 -19.47
C ASN A 73 -9.24 -2.45 -18.03
N GLU A 74 -8.89 -3.47 -17.24
CA GLU A 74 -9.25 -3.51 -15.81
C GLU A 74 -8.52 -2.41 -15.03
N ALA A 75 -7.26 -2.14 -15.36
CA ALA A 75 -6.47 -1.06 -14.75
C ALA A 75 -7.08 0.32 -15.02
N GLU A 76 -7.52 0.57 -16.26
CA GLU A 76 -8.21 1.80 -16.64
C GLU A 76 -9.53 1.96 -15.87
N HIS A 77 -10.32 0.89 -15.76
CA HIS A 77 -11.59 0.91 -15.03
C HIS A 77 -11.38 1.21 -13.54
N LEU A 78 -10.40 0.56 -12.91
CA LEU A 78 -10.10 0.78 -11.49
C LEU A 78 -9.57 2.19 -11.20
N MET A 79 -8.85 2.79 -12.14
CA MET A 79 -8.39 4.18 -12.01
C MET A 79 -9.55 5.19 -12.09
N ASN A 80 -10.58 4.92 -12.90
CA ASN A 80 -11.75 5.78 -13.02
C ASN A 80 -12.72 5.67 -11.82
N ASP A 81 -12.67 4.57 -11.07
CA ASP A 81 -13.56 4.25 -9.93
C ASP A 81 -12.95 4.56 -8.53
N LEU A 82 -11.84 5.29 -8.46
CA LEU A 82 -11.12 5.64 -7.22
C LEU A 82 -11.96 6.41 -6.19
#